data_AF-A0A915CM81-F1
#
_entry.id   AF-A0A915CM81-F1
#
_cell.length_a   1.000
_cell.length_b   1.000
_cell.length_c   1.000
_cell.angle_alpha   90.00
_cell.angle_beta   90.00
_cell.angle_gamma   90.00
#
_symmetry.space_group_name_H-M   'P 1'
#
loop_
_entity.id
_entity.type
_entity.pdbx_description
1 polymer ?
#
loop_
_entity_poly.entity_id
_entity_poly.type
_entity_poly.pdbx_seq_one_letter_code
_entity_poly.pdbx_strand_id
1 'polypeptide(L)'
;MDPIKTENSPLLRKINASFKALYFAIAAILIVLAVVLVLLVLLLVAASKDGQNDNLVSYNNCNCSAVEPLSKSPSLSPSSNYVSQKFRKSLFELLDYITKGDAYNSGYKWLEVLADDFGHRQVGSESLERAIDFTVEKLKEDSFDNVHTEQVDHLPHWVRARIKCICYNLED
;
A
#
# COMPACT_ATOMS: atom_id res chain seq x y z
N MET A 1 -12.81 66.18 -17.92
CA MET A 1 -11.44 65.66 -18.09
C MET A 1 -11.63 64.18 -18.35
N ASP A 2 -11.75 63.82 -19.62
CA ASP A 2 -12.27 62.51 -20.01
C ASP A 2 -11.10 61.53 -20.12
N PRO A 3 -11.12 60.38 -19.44
CA PRO A 3 -10.09 59.38 -19.61
C PRO A 3 -10.26 58.69 -20.97
N ILE A 4 -9.29 58.99 -21.83
CA ILE A 4 -8.80 58.29 -23.01
C ILE A 4 -9.50 56.94 -23.31
N LYS A 5 -10.35 56.93 -24.35
CA LYS A 5 -10.82 55.70 -25.02
C LYS A 5 -9.66 55.06 -25.81
N THR A 6 -8.89 54.19 -25.19
CA THR A 6 -7.94 53.29 -25.89
C THR A 6 -8.41 51.84 -25.77
N GLU A 7 -9.40 51.45 -26.57
CA GLU A 7 -9.76 50.01 -26.64
C GLU A 7 -10.04 49.51 -28.06
N ASN A 8 -9.79 50.29 -29.12
CA ASN A 8 -10.09 49.82 -30.48
C ASN A 8 -9.18 50.43 -31.56
N SER A 9 -7.87 50.49 -31.33
CA SER A 9 -6.95 50.79 -32.44
C SER A 9 -6.79 49.57 -33.36
N PRO A 10 -6.87 49.73 -34.69
CA PRO A 10 -6.83 48.61 -35.65
C PRO A 10 -5.52 47.83 -35.61
N LEU A 11 -4.45 48.43 -35.10
CA LEU A 11 -3.15 47.78 -34.91
C LEU A 11 -3.17 46.75 -33.77
N LEU A 12 -3.84 47.07 -32.65
CA LEU A 12 -4.02 46.11 -31.54
C LEU A 12 -4.88 44.93 -31.96
N ARG A 13 -5.85 45.13 -32.87
CA ARG A 13 -6.67 44.03 -33.41
C ARG A 13 -5.87 43.07 -34.30
N LYS A 14 -4.92 43.59 -35.09
CA LYS A 14 -3.99 42.77 -35.89
C LYS A 14 -3.00 42.02 -35.00
N ILE A 15 -2.41 42.68 -34.01
CA ILE A 15 -1.49 42.07 -33.04
C ILE A 15 -2.21 40.96 -32.27
N ASN A 16 -3.39 41.22 -31.73
CA ASN A 16 -4.18 40.23 -30.98
C ASN A 16 -4.64 39.05 -31.86
N ALA A 17 -4.93 39.27 -33.14
CA ALA A 17 -5.25 38.18 -34.07
C ALA A 17 -4.03 37.30 -34.36
N SER A 18 -2.85 37.89 -34.56
CA SER A 18 -1.59 37.16 -34.74
C SER A 18 -1.19 36.38 -33.48
N PHE A 19 -1.35 36.96 -32.29
CA PHE A 19 -1.12 36.26 -31.02
C PHE A 19 -2.12 35.14 -30.78
N LYS A 20 -3.40 35.31 -31.13
CA LYS A 20 -4.40 34.24 -31.06
C LYS A 20 -4.04 33.08 -32.00
N ALA A 21 -3.63 33.36 -33.23
CA ALA A 21 -3.21 32.33 -34.17
C ALA A 21 -1.99 31.54 -33.66
N LEU A 22 -1.01 32.25 -33.08
CA LEU A 22 0.16 31.63 -32.45
C LEU A 22 -0.23 30.77 -31.24
N TYR A 23 -1.15 31.27 -30.40
CA TYR A 23 -1.65 30.54 -29.24
C TYR A 23 -2.41 29.25 -29.64
N PHE A 24 -3.27 29.30 -30.66
CA PHE A 24 -3.95 28.12 -31.16
C PHE A 24 -2.99 27.09 -31.76
N ALA A 25 -1.94 27.53 -32.46
CA ALA A 25 -0.92 26.63 -33.00
C ALA A 25 -0.13 25.93 -31.88
N ILE A 26 0.29 26.67 -30.85
CA ILE A 26 1.01 26.11 -29.70
C ILE A 26 0.10 25.18 -28.89
N ALA A 27 -1.16 25.56 -28.65
CA ALA A 27 -2.12 24.74 -27.94
C ALA A 27 -2.40 23.41 -28.67
N ALA A 28 -2.51 23.43 -30.01
CA ALA A 28 -2.67 22.22 -30.80
C ALA A 28 -1.44 21.30 -30.70
N ILE A 29 -0.23 21.85 -30.74
CA ILE A 29 1.02 21.07 -30.56
C ILE A 29 1.08 20.45 -29.16
N LEU A 30 0.72 21.20 -28.11
CA LEU A 30 0.70 20.68 -26.74
C LEU A 30 -0.34 19.57 -26.55
N ILE A 31 -1.51 19.69 -27.18
CA ILE A 31 -2.54 18.64 -27.15
C ILE A 31 -2.05 17.38 -27.86
N VAL A 32 -1.44 17.51 -29.03
CA VAL A 32 -0.88 16.35 -29.76
C VAL A 32 0.23 15.70 -28.95
N LEU A 33 1.12 16.48 -28.34
CA LEU A 33 2.20 15.97 -27.49
C LEU A 33 1.66 15.25 -26.24
N ALA A 34 0.60 15.77 -25.62
CA ALA A 34 -0.08 15.12 -24.50
C ALA A 34 -0.71 13.78 -24.92
N VAL A 35 -1.38 13.73 -26.08
CA VAL A 35 -1.97 12.48 -26.61
C VAL A 35 -0.89 11.44 -26.93
N VAL A 36 0.24 11.86 -27.53
CA VAL A 36 1.38 10.98 -27.80
C VAL A 36 2.00 10.45 -26.50
N LEU A 37 2.15 11.29 -25.47
CA LEU A 37 2.64 10.86 -24.16
C LEU A 37 1.70 9.86 -23.50
N VAL A 38 0.38 10.08 -23.55
CA VAL A 38 -0.61 9.13 -23.01
C VAL A 38 -0.56 7.80 -23.75
N LEU A 39 -0.46 7.81 -25.08
CA LEU A 39 -0.31 6.59 -25.88
C LEU A 39 1.00 5.85 -25.57
N LEU A 40 2.10 6.59 -25.38
CA LEU A 40 3.39 6.02 -25.01
C LEU A 40 3.35 5.38 -23.61
N VAL A 41 2.71 6.03 -22.64
CA VAL A 41 2.50 5.47 -21.30
C VAL A 41 1.63 4.20 -21.36
N LEU A 42 0.56 4.20 -22.16
CA LEU A 42 -0.27 3.01 -22.34
C LEU A 42 0.50 1.85 -22.99
N LEU A 43 1.38 2.13 -23.96
CA LEU A 43 2.26 1.12 -24.55
C LEU A 43 3.30 0.59 -23.55
N LEU A 44 3.87 1.45 -22.71
CA LEU A 44 4.81 1.02 -21.66
C LEU A 44 4.11 0.16 -20.59
N VAL A 45 2.88 0.51 -20.19
CA VAL A 45 2.08 -0.30 -19.27
C VAL A 45 1.70 -1.64 -19.90
N ALA A 46 1.39 -1.68 -21.20
CA ALA A 46 1.14 -2.93 -21.93
C ALA A 46 2.39 -3.81 -22.05
N ALA A 47 3.58 -3.21 -22.15
CA ALA A 47 4.86 -3.91 -22.15
C ALA A 47 5.31 -4.37 -20.75
N SER A 48 4.65 -3.91 -19.67
CA SER A 48 4.92 -4.32 -18.28
C SER A 48 3.99 -5.46 -17.81
N LYS A 49 3.71 -6.41 -18.70
CA LYS A 49 3.06 -7.69 -18.35
C LYS A 49 3.98 -8.86 -18.65
N ASP A 50 5.21 -8.81 -18.16
CA ASP A 50 6.07 -10.00 -18.02
C ASP A 50 6.98 -9.78 -16.81
N GLY A 51 6.35 -9.75 -15.63
CA GLY A 51 7.03 -9.86 -14.35
C GLY A 51 7.06 -11.32 -13.88
N GLN A 52 7.56 -12.22 -14.72
CA GLN A 52 7.91 -13.57 -14.29
C GLN A 52 9.38 -13.51 -13.85
N ASN A 53 9.57 -13.37 -12.54
CA ASN A 53 10.87 -13.40 -11.89
C ASN A 53 11.36 -14.85 -11.81
N ASP A 54 11.82 -15.37 -12.93
CA ASP A 54 12.52 -16.67 -12.99
C ASP A 54 13.97 -16.52 -12.50
N ASN A 55 14.13 -16.14 -11.24
CA ASN A 55 15.34 -16.45 -10.49
C ASN A 55 15.17 -17.82 -9.82
N LEU A 56 15.12 -18.86 -10.64
CA LEU A 56 15.40 -20.22 -10.17
C LEU A 56 16.90 -20.31 -9.91
N VAL A 57 17.30 -19.91 -8.71
CA VAL A 57 18.59 -20.31 -8.15
C VAL A 57 18.59 -21.84 -8.08
N SER A 58 19.38 -22.43 -8.97
CA SER A 58 19.67 -23.86 -9.05
C SER A 58 20.45 -24.30 -7.82
N TYR A 59 19.75 -24.72 -6.76
CA TYR A 59 20.32 -25.50 -5.66
C TYR A 59 20.30 -26.99 -6.04
N ASN A 60 21.13 -27.39 -7.01
CA ASN A 60 21.18 -28.78 -7.49
C ASN A 60 22.03 -29.72 -6.63
N ASN A 61 22.05 -29.53 -5.31
CA ASN A 61 22.73 -30.47 -4.41
C ASN A 61 21.77 -31.21 -3.47
N CYS A 62 20.46 -31.15 -3.71
CA CYS A 62 19.50 -32.04 -3.07
C CYS A 62 18.96 -33.02 -4.11
N ASN A 63 19.48 -34.25 -4.07
CA ASN A 63 18.91 -35.38 -4.78
C ASN A 63 17.63 -35.81 -4.06
N CYS A 64 16.53 -35.08 -4.30
CA CYS A 64 15.21 -35.49 -3.89
C CYS A 64 14.56 -36.17 -5.08
N SER A 65 14.41 -37.49 -5.02
CA SER A 65 13.54 -38.22 -5.95
C SER A 65 12.18 -37.52 -6.02
N ALA A 66 11.77 -37.20 -7.25
CA ALA A 66 10.49 -36.65 -7.68
C ALA A 66 9.49 -36.36 -6.55
N VAL A 67 9.42 -35.10 -6.13
CA VAL A 67 8.21 -34.60 -5.49
C VAL A 67 7.14 -34.60 -6.59
N GLU A 68 6.11 -35.44 -6.44
CA GLU A 68 4.93 -35.41 -7.29
C GLU A 68 4.43 -33.96 -7.44
N PRO A 69 4.04 -33.53 -8.65
CA PRO A 69 3.50 -32.19 -8.84
C PRO A 69 2.29 -31.99 -7.91
N LEU A 70 2.27 -30.85 -7.20
CA LEU A 70 1.17 -30.36 -6.37
C LEU A 70 -0.09 -30.06 -7.20
N SER A 71 -0.63 -31.05 -7.90
CA SER A 71 -1.92 -30.99 -8.59
C SER A 71 -2.99 -31.85 -7.91
N LYS A 72 -2.66 -32.53 -6.81
CA LYS A 72 -3.66 -33.21 -5.99
C LYS A 72 -3.53 -32.78 -4.55
N SER A 73 -4.24 -31.69 -4.23
CA SER A 73 -4.68 -31.47 -2.85
C SER A 73 -5.36 -32.75 -2.36
N PRO A 74 -5.16 -33.15 -1.09
CA PRO A 74 -5.85 -34.31 -0.53
C PRO A 74 -7.33 -34.16 -0.85
N SER A 75 -7.95 -35.19 -1.43
CA SER A 75 -9.37 -35.14 -1.77
C SER A 75 -10.14 -34.86 -0.50
N LEU A 76 -10.52 -33.59 -0.33
CA LEU A 76 -11.30 -33.10 0.79
C LEU A 76 -12.54 -33.98 0.88
N SER A 77 -12.87 -34.43 2.09
CA SER A 77 -14.05 -35.26 2.32
C SER A 77 -15.28 -34.61 1.65
N PRO A 78 -16.29 -35.40 1.19
CA PRO A 78 -17.46 -34.85 0.51
C PRO A 78 -18.15 -33.70 1.27
N SER A 79 -18.05 -33.72 2.60
CA SER A 79 -18.54 -32.66 3.50
C SER A 79 -17.77 -31.35 3.38
N SER A 80 -16.46 -31.38 3.14
CA SER A 80 -15.64 -30.16 3.01
C SER A 80 -15.85 -29.46 1.67
N ASN A 81 -16.20 -30.21 0.62
CA ASN A 81 -16.54 -29.65 -0.69
C ASN A 81 -17.81 -28.76 -0.64
N TYR A 82 -18.80 -29.16 0.16
CA TYR A 82 -20.05 -28.40 0.32
C TYR A 82 -19.83 -26.99 0.90
N VAL A 83 -19.01 -26.87 1.95
CA VAL A 83 -18.73 -25.59 2.61
C VAL A 83 -17.98 -24.65 1.67
N SER A 84 -16.94 -25.16 0.99
CA SER A 84 -16.15 -24.37 0.04
C SER A 84 -16.99 -23.88 -1.15
N GLN A 85 -17.91 -24.70 -1.66
CA GLN A 85 -18.83 -24.26 -2.71
C GLN A 85 -19.83 -23.21 -2.21
N LYS A 86 -20.39 -23.36 -1.01
CA LYS A 86 -21.35 -22.43 -0.43
C LYS A 86 -20.80 -21.02 -0.26
N PHE A 87 -19.55 -20.90 0.16
CA PHE A 87 -18.91 -19.60 0.42
C PHE A 87 -17.99 -19.11 -0.69
N ARG A 88 -17.90 -19.85 -1.80
CA ARG A 88 -16.95 -19.55 -2.89
C ARG A 88 -17.01 -18.10 -3.35
N LYS A 89 -18.22 -17.58 -3.59
CA LYS A 89 -18.42 -16.22 -4.09
C LYS A 89 -17.94 -15.18 -3.07
N SER A 90 -18.45 -15.22 -1.84
CA SER A 90 -18.06 -14.29 -0.78
C SER A 90 -16.56 -14.36 -0.46
N LEU A 91 -15.96 -15.55 -0.55
CA LEU A 91 -14.52 -15.72 -0.40
C LEU A 91 -13.74 -14.96 -1.48
N PHE A 92 -14.13 -15.07 -2.75
CA PHE A 92 -13.45 -14.34 -3.82
C PHE A 92 -13.67 -12.83 -3.72
N GLU A 93 -14.86 -12.39 -3.28
CA GLU A 93 -15.13 -10.97 -3.02
C GLU A 93 -14.21 -10.44 -1.90
N LEU A 94 -14.08 -11.18 -0.80
CA LEU A 94 -13.19 -10.81 0.31
C LEU A 94 -11.71 -10.82 -0.11
N LEU A 95 -11.29 -11.84 -0.88
CA LEU A 95 -9.92 -11.92 -1.39
C LEU A 95 -9.61 -10.74 -2.31
N ASP A 96 -10.51 -10.39 -3.22
CA ASP A 96 -10.31 -9.25 -4.11
C ASP A 96 -10.25 -7.93 -3.31
N TYR A 97 -11.13 -7.78 -2.31
CA TYR A 97 -11.13 -6.63 -1.41
C TYR A 97 -9.79 -6.46 -0.64
N ILE A 98 -9.22 -7.54 -0.10
CA ILE A 98 -7.97 -7.49 0.69
C ILE A 98 -6.73 -7.40 -0.22
N THR A 99 -6.77 -7.98 -1.43
CA THR A 99 -5.58 -8.04 -2.31
C THR A 99 -5.51 -6.93 -3.34
N LYS A 100 -6.63 -6.34 -3.72
CA LYS A 100 -6.71 -5.31 -4.78
C LYS A 100 -7.62 -4.12 -4.43
N GLY A 101 -8.56 -4.32 -3.52
CA GLY A 101 -9.49 -3.29 -3.08
C GLY A 101 -8.90 -2.36 -2.01
N ASP A 102 -9.80 -1.65 -1.34
CA ASP A 102 -9.44 -0.57 -0.41
C ASP A 102 -8.70 -1.07 0.85
N ALA A 103 -8.93 -2.33 1.24
CA ALA A 103 -8.22 -2.96 2.35
C ALA A 103 -6.80 -3.43 1.99
N TYR A 104 -6.35 -3.24 0.76
CA TYR A 104 -4.99 -3.56 0.37
C TYR A 104 -3.98 -2.85 1.29
N ASN A 105 -3.03 -3.63 1.81
CA ASN A 105 -1.98 -3.17 2.72
C ASN A 105 -2.47 -2.62 4.08
N SER A 106 -3.76 -2.74 4.42
CA SER A 106 -4.34 -2.24 5.68
C SER A 106 -3.64 -2.82 6.91
N GLY A 107 -3.41 -4.14 6.93
CA GLY A 107 -2.72 -4.80 8.04
C GLY A 107 -1.27 -4.33 8.23
N TYR A 108 -0.55 -4.03 7.15
CA TYR A 108 0.81 -3.49 7.25
C TYR A 108 0.82 -2.05 7.76
N LYS A 109 -0.16 -1.21 7.39
CA LYS A 109 -0.29 0.14 7.93
C LYS A 109 -0.55 0.14 9.44
N TRP A 110 -1.38 -0.79 9.91
CA TRP A 110 -1.57 -1.00 11.36
C TRP A 110 -0.27 -1.45 12.02
N LEU A 111 0.44 -2.40 11.42
CA LEU A 111 1.71 -2.90 11.94
C LEU A 111 2.79 -1.82 11.96
N GLU A 112 2.85 -0.95 10.95
CA GLU A 112 3.78 0.19 10.86
C GLU A 112 3.63 1.10 12.08
N VAL A 113 2.41 1.59 12.33
CA VAL A 113 2.12 2.44 13.50
C VAL A 113 2.43 1.70 14.80
N LEU A 114 2.03 0.42 14.91
CA LEU A 114 2.34 -0.38 16.09
C LEU A 114 3.85 -0.50 16.31
N ALA A 115 4.62 -0.86 15.28
CA ALA A 115 6.04 -1.11 15.38
C ALA A 115 6.84 0.18 15.61
N ASP A 116 6.55 1.24 14.85
CA ASP A 116 7.41 2.42 14.78
C ASP A 116 7.06 3.45 15.85
N ASP A 117 5.77 3.66 16.16
CA ASP A 117 5.35 4.70 17.11
C ASP A 117 5.35 4.21 18.57
N PHE A 118 5.01 2.94 18.80
CA PHE A 118 4.96 2.36 20.16
C PHE A 118 6.18 1.50 20.47
N GLY A 119 6.72 0.78 19.50
CA GLY A 119 7.89 -0.07 19.70
C GLY A 119 7.63 -1.25 20.65
N HIS A 120 8.38 -1.35 21.75
CA HIS A 120 8.30 -2.48 22.66
C HIS A 120 7.07 -2.41 23.58
N ARG A 121 6.23 -3.46 23.60
CA ARG A 121 4.98 -3.51 24.38
C ARG A 121 5.01 -4.61 25.44
N GLN A 122 5.96 -4.52 26.37
CA GLN A 122 6.01 -5.45 27.50
C GLN A 122 4.84 -5.20 28.46
N VAL A 123 4.39 -6.26 29.14
CA VAL A 123 3.28 -6.20 30.08
C VAL A 123 3.57 -5.19 31.21
N GLY A 124 2.60 -4.30 31.46
CA GLY A 124 2.71 -3.22 32.46
C GLY A 124 3.64 -2.07 32.06
N SER A 125 4.00 -1.95 30.77
CA SER A 125 4.72 -0.78 30.25
C SER A 125 3.77 0.27 29.69
N GLU A 126 4.13 1.55 29.78
CA GLU A 126 3.34 2.65 29.20
C GLU A 126 3.15 2.52 27.68
N SER A 127 4.11 1.92 26.97
CA SER A 127 3.99 1.67 25.53
C SER A 127 2.85 0.68 25.22
N LEU A 128 2.67 -0.34 26.06
CA LEU A 128 1.56 -1.27 25.91
C LEU A 128 0.22 -0.55 26.09
N GLU A 129 0.07 0.25 27.15
CA GLU A 129 -1.18 0.97 27.43
C GLU A 129 -1.56 1.90 26.27
N ARG A 130 -0.61 2.69 25.76
CA ARG A 130 -0.85 3.56 24.60
C ARG A 130 -1.21 2.79 23.33
N ALA A 131 -0.63 1.61 23.13
CA ALA A 131 -0.95 0.76 21.98
C ALA A 131 -2.34 0.11 22.09
N ILE A 132 -2.79 -0.20 23.30
CA ILE A 132 -4.16 -0.67 23.58
C ILE A 132 -5.15 0.44 23.23
N ASP A 133 -4.92 1.67 23.72
CA ASP A 133 -5.79 2.82 23.42
C ASP A 133 -5.91 3.06 21.91
N PHE A 134 -4.79 3.04 21.20
CA PHE A 134 -4.76 3.15 19.74
C PHE A 134 -5.57 2.05 19.05
N THR A 135 -5.38 0.80 19.46
CA THR A 135 -6.09 -0.35 18.87
C THR A 135 -7.60 -0.20 19.07
N VAL A 136 -8.03 0.20 20.27
CA VAL A 136 -9.45 0.42 20.61
C VAL A 136 -10.03 1.56 19.78
N GLU A 137 -9.32 2.67 19.62
CA GLU A 137 -9.75 3.80 18.80
C GLU A 137 -9.91 3.37 17.34
N LYS A 138 -8.93 2.65 16.78
CA LYS A 138 -8.99 2.19 15.40
C LYS A 138 -10.10 1.19 15.14
N LEU A 139 -10.36 0.26 16.07
CA LEU A 139 -11.50 -0.65 15.95
C LEU A 139 -12.84 0.09 16.02
N LYS A 140 -12.94 1.19 16.79
CA LYS A 140 -14.14 2.03 16.79
C LYS A 140 -14.30 2.81 15.49
N GLU A 141 -13.20 3.34 14.95
CA GLU A 141 -13.17 4.03 13.65
C GLU A 141 -13.63 3.10 12.53
N ASP A 142 -13.17 1.85 12.55
CA ASP A 142 -13.57 0.78 11.61
C ASP A 142 -15.00 0.25 11.87
N SER A 143 -15.74 0.85 12.81
CA SER A 143 -17.16 0.57 13.09
C SER A 143 -17.45 -0.88 13.51
N PHE A 144 -16.55 -1.50 14.30
CA PHE A 144 -16.81 -2.81 14.89
C PHE A 144 -17.94 -2.76 15.94
N ASP A 145 -18.77 -3.81 15.99
CA ASP A 145 -20.01 -3.82 16.77
C ASP A 145 -19.82 -3.74 18.29
N ASN A 146 -18.76 -4.35 18.82
CA ASN A 146 -18.54 -4.47 20.26
C ASN A 146 -17.06 -4.29 20.63
N VAL A 147 -16.64 -3.03 20.79
CA VAL A 147 -15.25 -2.67 21.13
C VAL A 147 -15.16 -2.18 22.57
N HIS A 148 -14.52 -2.96 23.43
CA HIS A 148 -14.23 -2.62 24.82
C HIS A 148 -12.92 -3.29 25.26
N THR A 149 -12.35 -2.80 26.36
CA THR A 149 -11.19 -3.41 27.00
C THR A 149 -11.64 -4.22 28.21
N GLU A 150 -10.89 -5.27 28.52
CA GLU A 150 -11.07 -6.08 29.73
C GLU A 150 -9.85 -5.93 30.62
N GLN A 151 -10.08 -5.67 31.92
CA GLN A 151 -8.99 -5.60 32.89
C GLN A 151 -8.52 -7.01 33.24
N VAL A 152 -7.20 -7.21 33.22
CA VAL A 152 -6.57 -8.49 33.60
C VAL A 152 -5.72 -8.26 34.85
N ASP A 153 -6.18 -8.77 35.98
CA ASP A 153 -5.47 -8.67 37.25
C ASP A 153 -4.39 -9.76 37.40
N HIS A 154 -3.43 -9.51 38.31
CA HIS A 154 -2.37 -10.46 38.70
C HIS A 154 -1.34 -10.82 37.60
N LEU A 155 -0.96 -9.84 36.78
CA LEU A 155 0.09 -10.02 35.77
C LEU A 155 1.51 -9.85 36.36
N PRO A 156 2.50 -10.63 35.91
CA PRO A 156 3.89 -10.46 36.32
C PRO A 156 4.48 -9.17 35.73
N HIS A 157 5.12 -8.36 36.56
CA HIS A 157 5.86 -7.17 36.12
C HIS A 157 7.35 -7.49 35.99
N TRP A 158 7.84 -7.59 34.75
CA TRP A 158 9.24 -7.87 34.46
C TRP A 158 9.97 -6.59 34.03
N VAL A 159 11.00 -6.22 34.79
CA VAL A 159 11.86 -5.08 34.47
C VAL A 159 13.27 -5.59 34.22
N ARG A 160 13.83 -5.24 33.05
CA ARG A 160 15.21 -5.59 32.71
C ARG A 160 16.18 -4.84 33.64
N ALA A 161 17.14 -5.57 34.21
CA ALA A 161 18.23 -4.97 34.99
C ALA A 161 19.16 -4.12 34.10
N ARG A 162 19.92 -3.21 34.72
CA ARG A 162 20.91 -2.41 33.98
C ARG A 162 21.98 -3.30 33.38
N ILE A 163 22.24 -3.12 32.09
CA ILE A 163 23.38 -3.74 31.41
C ILE A 163 24.58 -2.82 31.57
N LYS A 164 25.72 -3.38 31.98
CA LYS A 164 27.00 -2.66 32.00
C LYS A 164 27.74 -2.97 30.70
N CYS A 165 27.99 -1.94 29.89
CA CYS A 165 28.93 -2.06 28.77
C CYS A 165 30.36 -2.04 29.34
N ILE A 166 31.18 -3.03 28.98
CA ILE A 166 32.60 -3.02 29.26
C ILE A 166 33.30 -2.62 27.96
N CYS A 167 33.83 -1.41 27.92
CA CYS A 167 34.74 -0.99 26.85
C CYS A 167 36.15 -1.41 27.26
N TYR A 168 36.79 -2.27 26.48
CA TYR A 168 38.22 -2.52 26.60
C TYR A 168 38.95 -1.50 25.73
N ASN A 169 39.91 -0.79 26.31
CA ASN A 169 40.88 -0.02 25.53
C ASN A 169 41.84 -1.03 24.91
N LEU A 170 41.87 -1.11 23.58
CA LEU A 170 42.88 -1.87 22.84
C LEU A 170 44.13 -1.00 22.68
N GLU A 171 44.85 -0.80 23.77
CA GLU A 171 46.22 -0.27 23.76
C GLU A 171 47.06 -1.09 24.74
N ASP A 172 47.59 -2.21 24.24
CA ASP A 172 48.82 -2.87 24.71
C ASP A 172 49.58 -3.40 23.48
#